data_AF-A0A9E2CHH1-F1
#
_entry.id   AF-A0A9E2CHH1-F1
#
_cell.length_a   1.000
_cell.length_b   1.000
_cell.length_c   1.000
_cell.angle_alpha   90.00
_cell.angle_beta   90.00
_cell.angle_gamma   90.00
#
_symmetry.space_group_name_H-M   'P 1'
#
loop_
_entity.id
_entity.type
_entity.pdbx_description
1 polymer ?
#
loop_
_entity_poly.entity_id
_entity_poly.type
_entity_poly.pdbx_seq_one_letter_code
_entity_poly.pdbx_strand_id
1 'polypeptide(L)'
;GFLGAWFFVILAPTSSIIPIKDLAFEHRMYLPLAAVVIVTLVLLDGLLRRFSEASPGRSGQMRFVRVALVVVVVGALGGRTLERNTDYRSRVSMWQDVVAQRPTNARAYCNLGVALTEEGRDNEAVVACRKAVELDPTFVSGHFRLG
;
A
#
# COMPACT_ATOMS: atom_id res chain seq x y z
N GLY A 1 -7.63 -24.25 14.21
CA GLY A 1 -6.89 -24.69 13.01
C GLY A 1 -5.58 -23.94 12.91
N PHE A 2 -4.49 -24.63 12.58
CA PHE A 2 -3.11 -24.11 12.54
C PHE A 2 -2.98 -22.71 11.89
N LEU A 3 -3.68 -22.49 10.77
CA LEU A 3 -3.67 -21.20 10.04
C LEU A 3 -4.25 -20.02 10.85
N GLY A 4 -5.28 -20.26 11.66
CA GLY A 4 -5.89 -19.22 12.50
C GLY A 4 -4.98 -18.80 13.65
N ALA A 5 -4.34 -19.77 14.31
CA ALA A 5 -3.36 -19.48 15.37
C ALA A 5 -2.15 -18.72 14.82
N TRP A 6 -1.67 -19.11 13.62
CA TRP A 6 -0.55 -18.47 12.95
C TRP A 6 -0.82 -16.99 12.59
N PHE A 7 -2.04 -16.68 12.12
CA PHE A 7 -2.47 -15.32 11.81
C PHE A 7 -2.40 -14.38 13.03
N PHE A 8 -2.95 -14.81 14.17
CA PHE A 8 -2.94 -14.00 15.40
C PHE A 8 -1.56 -13.86 16.03
N VAL A 9 -0.71 -14.90 15.96
CA VAL A 9 0.66 -14.85 16.49
C VAL A 9 1.53 -13.85 15.72
N ILE A 10 1.36 -13.72 14.40
CA ILE A 10 2.12 -12.74 13.60
C ILE A 10 1.67 -11.29 13.87
N LEU A 11 0.39 -11.08 14.18
CA LEU A 11 -0.19 -9.75 14.41
C LEU A 11 -0.13 -9.29 15.88
N ALA A 12 0.07 -10.21 16.83
CA ALA A 12 0.16 -9.87 18.25
C ALA A 12 1.21 -8.77 18.56
N PRO A 13 2.41 -8.75 17.94
CA PRO A 13 3.40 -7.70 18.20
C PRO A 13 3.03 -6.34 17.59
N THR A 14 2.33 -6.31 16.45
CA THR A 14 1.92 -5.06 15.79
C THR A 14 0.69 -4.43 16.44
N SER A 15 -0.12 -5.23 17.14
CA SER A 15 -1.26 -4.78 17.94
C SER A 15 -0.88 -4.25 19.33
N SER A 16 0.41 -4.23 19.67
CA SER A 16 0.89 -3.88 21.01
C SER A 16 1.11 -2.38 21.17
N ILE A 17 0.11 -1.67 21.75
CA ILE A 17 0.12 -0.62 22.81
C ILE A 17 1.20 0.50 22.84
N ILE A 18 2.25 0.46 22.01
CA ILE A 18 3.30 1.47 21.91
C ILE A 18 3.08 2.26 20.61
N PRO A 19 2.86 3.58 20.65
CA PRO A 19 2.68 4.38 19.45
C PRO A 19 4.01 4.45 18.68
N ILE A 20 4.15 3.59 17.67
CA ILE A 20 5.30 3.59 16.76
C ILE A 20 5.15 4.84 15.87
N LYS A 21 6.15 5.73 15.92
CA LYS A 21 6.17 7.00 15.19
C LYS A 21 6.30 6.84 13.66
N ASP A 22 6.73 5.67 13.19
CA ASP A 22 6.91 5.38 11.76
C ASP A 22 5.75 4.55 11.19
N LEU A 23 5.00 5.20 10.30
CA LEU A 23 3.83 4.68 9.57
C LEU A 23 4.27 3.84 8.35
N ALA A 24 5.09 2.80 8.52
CA ALA A 24 5.41 1.90 7.40
C ALA A 24 6.00 0.56 7.88
N PHE A 25 5.17 -0.33 8.39
CA PHE A 25 5.50 -1.76 8.49
C PHE A 25 4.61 -2.59 7.56
N GLU A 26 4.42 -2.15 6.31
CA GLU A 26 3.65 -2.88 5.27
C GLU A 26 4.17 -4.30 5.05
N HIS A 27 5.48 -4.50 5.24
CA HIS A 27 6.15 -5.77 5.03
C HIS A 27 5.75 -6.87 6.02
N ARG A 28 5.21 -6.52 7.18
CA ARG A 28 4.75 -7.49 8.18
C ARG A 28 3.36 -8.05 7.87
N MET A 29 2.60 -7.39 6.99
CA MET A 29 1.25 -7.81 6.58
C MET A 29 1.25 -8.84 5.45
N TYR A 30 2.36 -9.04 4.72
CA TYR A 30 2.41 -9.97 3.59
C TYR A 30 2.22 -11.44 4.00
N LEU A 31 2.84 -11.87 5.10
CA LEU A 31 2.74 -13.25 5.59
C LEU A 31 1.32 -13.60 6.07
N PRO A 32 0.64 -12.77 6.89
CA PRO A 32 -0.77 -12.98 7.23
C PRO A 32 -1.70 -12.94 6.01
N LEU A 33 -1.45 -12.04 5.06
CA LEU A 33 -2.25 -11.93 3.83
C LEU A 33 -2.18 -13.22 2.99
N ALA A 34 -1.02 -13.87 2.91
CA ALA A 34 -0.86 -15.12 2.19
C ALA A 34 -1.80 -16.22 2.71
N ALA A 35 -1.95 -16.37 4.03
CA ALA A 35 -2.89 -17.33 4.61
C ALA A 35 -4.34 -17.01 4.25
N VAL A 36 -4.75 -15.74 4.33
CA VAL A 36 -6.10 -15.30 3.99
C VAL A 36 -6.41 -15.55 2.51
N VAL A 37 -5.45 -15.26 1.62
CA VAL A 37 -5.58 -15.50 0.18
C VAL A 37 -5.74 -17.00 -0.11
N ILE A 38 -4.91 -17.86 0.49
CA ILE A 38 -4.99 -19.31 0.27
C ILE A 38 -6.34 -19.86 0.74
N VAL A 39 -6.79 -19.51 1.94
CA VAL A 39 -8.09 -19.96 2.47
C VAL A 39 -9.23 -19.50 1.55
N THR A 40 -9.20 -18.25 1.10
CA THR A 40 -10.23 -17.69 0.21
C THR A 40 -10.27 -18.43 -1.13
N LEU A 41 -9.11 -18.74 -1.71
CA LEU A 41 -9.02 -19.48 -2.98
C LEU A 41 -9.54 -20.91 -2.85
N VAL A 42 -9.21 -21.61 -1.75
CA VAL A 42 -9.68 -22.98 -1.50
C VAL A 42 -11.20 -23.01 -1.30
N LEU A 43 -11.76 -22.06 -0.55
CA LEU A 43 -13.21 -21.95 -0.36
C LEU A 43 -13.93 -21.63 -1.66
N LEU A 44 -13.39 -20.70 -2.46
CA LEU A 44 -13.95 -20.32 -3.75
C LEU A 44 -13.93 -21.49 -4.74
N ASP A 45 -12.80 -22.21 -4.87
CA ASP A 45 -12.71 -23.38 -5.75
C ASP A 45 -13.65 -24.51 -5.28
N GLY A 46 -13.73 -24.75 -3.97
CA GLY A 46 -14.67 -25.72 -3.40
C GLY A 46 -16.12 -25.37 -3.70
N LEU A 47 -16.52 -24.11 -3.56
CA LEU A 47 -17.86 -23.63 -3.89
C LEU A 47 -18.15 -23.77 -5.39
N LEU A 48 -17.22 -23.32 -6.24
CA LEU A 48 -17.36 -23.41 -7.69
C LEU A 48 -17.45 -24.86 -8.17
N ARG A 49 -16.73 -25.81 -7.55
CA ARG A 49 -16.80 -27.24 -7.87
C ARG A 49 -18.15 -27.83 -7.48
N ARG A 50 -18.69 -27.50 -6.30
CA ARG A 50 -20.04 -27.92 -5.89
C ARG A 50 -21.12 -27.44 -6.87
N PHE A 51 -21.05 -26.19 -7.31
CA PHE A 51 -21.95 -25.69 -8.35
C PHE A 51 -21.73 -26.36 -9.71
N SER A 52 -20.51 -26.79 -10.02
CA SER A 52 -20.18 -27.48 -11.26
C SER A 52 -20.64 -28.93 -11.29
N GLU A 53 -20.58 -29.63 -10.16
CA GLU A 53 -21.02 -31.03 -10.02
C GLU A 53 -22.56 -31.12 -10.04
N ALA A 54 -23.26 -30.07 -9.61
CA ALA A 54 -24.72 -29.96 -9.71
C ALA A 54 -25.24 -29.82 -11.16
N SER A 55 -24.37 -29.65 -12.16
CA SER A 55 -24.76 -29.58 -13.59
C SER A 55 -23.76 -30.33 -14.48
N PRO A 56 -23.91 -31.66 -14.62
CA PRO A 56 -22.90 -32.55 -15.21
C PRO A 56 -22.56 -32.29 -16.70
N GLY A 57 -23.43 -31.57 -17.44
CA GLY A 57 -23.24 -31.30 -18.87
C GLY A 57 -22.42 -30.05 -19.24
N ARG A 58 -22.03 -29.22 -18.25
CA ARG A 58 -21.43 -27.88 -18.48
C ARG A 58 -19.95 -27.75 -18.10
N SER A 59 -19.28 -28.85 -17.75
CA SER A 59 -17.91 -28.84 -17.20
C SER A 59 -16.89 -28.06 -18.05
N GLY A 60 -16.91 -28.21 -19.38
CA GLY A 60 -16.04 -27.45 -20.30
C GLY A 60 -16.35 -25.95 -20.32
N GLN A 61 -17.64 -25.59 -20.38
CA GLN A 61 -18.10 -24.21 -20.35
C GLN A 61 -17.77 -23.53 -19.00
N MET A 62 -17.89 -24.26 -17.90
CA MET A 62 -17.60 -23.77 -16.55
C MET A 62 -16.11 -23.48 -16.36
N ARG A 63 -15.21 -24.30 -16.93
CA ARG A 63 -13.76 -24.01 -16.91
C ARG A 63 -13.44 -22.71 -17.65
N PHE A 64 -14.04 -22.49 -18.81
CA PHE A 64 -13.86 -21.25 -19.56
C PHE A 64 -14.36 -20.03 -18.77
N VAL A 65 -15.54 -20.13 -18.15
CA VAL A 65 -16.10 -19.07 -17.30
C VAL A 65 -15.18 -18.75 -16.11
N ARG A 66 -14.59 -19.76 -15.46
CA ARG A 66 -13.65 -19.55 -14.36
C ARG A 66 -12.37 -18.83 -14.82
N VAL A 67 -11.78 -19.25 -15.93
CA VAL A 67 -10.59 -18.60 -16.49
C VAL A 67 -10.91 -17.17 -16.90
N ALA A 68 -12.04 -16.94 -17.57
CA ALA A 68 -12.50 -15.61 -17.95
C ALA A 68 -12.70 -14.71 -16.72
N LEU A 69 -13.31 -15.23 -15.65
CA LEU A 69 -13.48 -14.48 -14.40
C LEU A 69 -12.14 -14.10 -13.77
N VAL A 70 -11.18 -15.02 -13.71
CA VAL A 70 -9.83 -14.75 -13.20
C VAL A 70 -9.13 -13.69 -14.05
N VAL A 71 -9.20 -13.79 -15.38
CA VAL A 71 -8.60 -12.81 -16.30
C VAL A 71 -9.23 -11.42 -16.10
N VAL A 72 -10.55 -11.33 -15.95
CA VAL A 72 -11.25 -10.07 -15.69
C VAL A 72 -10.81 -9.46 -14.35
N VAL A 73 -10.73 -10.26 -13.28
CA VAL A 73 -10.28 -9.79 -11.97
C VAL A 73 -8.83 -9.31 -12.01
N VAL A 74 -7.94 -10.09 -12.63
CA VAL A 74 -6.52 -9.72 -12.78
C VAL A 74 -6.37 -8.45 -13.62
N GLY A 75 -7.11 -8.33 -14.72
CA GLY A 75 -7.12 -7.13 -15.57
C GLY A 75 -7.64 -5.89 -14.82
N ALA A 76 -8.72 -6.02 -14.06
CA ALA A 76 -9.27 -4.92 -13.25
C ALA A 76 -8.31 -4.48 -12.14
N LEU A 77 -7.68 -5.43 -11.43
CA LEU A 77 -6.67 -5.14 -10.40
C LEU A 77 -5.40 -4.53 -11.02
N GLY A 78 -4.97 -5.04 -12.17
CA GLY A 78 -3.86 -4.50 -12.93
C GLY A 78 -4.11 -3.06 -13.38
N GLY A 79 -5.29 -2.77 -13.92
CA GLY A 79 -5.70 -1.40 -14.29
C GLY A 79 -5.69 -0.44 -13.11
N ARG A 80 -6.27 -0.84 -11.97
CA ARG A 80 -6.23 -0.07 -10.71
C ARG A 80 -4.80 0.17 -10.20
N THR A 81 -3.91 -0.78 -10.42
CA THR A 81 -2.50 -0.67 -10.03
C THR A 81 -1.75 0.32 -10.94
N LEU A 82 -2.04 0.32 -12.25
CA LEU A 82 -1.48 1.29 -13.19
C LEU A 82 -1.96 2.71 -12.90
N GLU A 83 -3.24 2.89 -12.58
CA GLU A 83 -3.82 4.18 -12.19
C GLU A 83 -3.19 4.72 -10.89
N ARG A 84 -3.04 3.86 -9.86
CA ARG A 84 -2.30 4.25 -8.65
C ARG A 84 -0.84 4.58 -8.92
N ASN A 85 -0.17 3.84 -9.82
CA ASN A 85 1.21 4.15 -10.20
C ASN A 85 1.33 5.48 -10.96
N THR A 86 0.28 5.94 -11.64
CA THR A 86 0.25 7.31 -12.20
C THR A 86 0.08 8.37 -11.12
N ASP A 87 -0.67 8.11 -10.06
CA ASP A 87 -0.83 9.04 -8.93
C ASP A 87 0.45 9.15 -8.08
N TYR A 88 1.17 8.04 -7.89
CA TYR A 88 2.51 8.05 -7.27
C TYR A 88 3.59 8.71 -8.13
N ARG A 89 3.29 9.08 -9.39
CA ARG A 89 4.29 9.57 -10.34
C ARG A 89 4.74 10.99 -10.05
N SER A 90 3.90 11.81 -9.41
CA SER A 90 4.35 13.10 -8.88
C SER A 90 4.76 12.93 -7.42
N ARG A 91 6.07 12.98 -7.19
CA ARG A 91 6.62 13.03 -5.82
C ARG A 91 6.01 14.17 -5.01
N VAL A 92 5.64 15.27 -5.67
CA VAL A 92 4.97 16.41 -5.03
C VAL A 92 3.61 16.00 -4.46
N SER A 93 2.75 15.37 -5.26
CA SER A 93 1.42 14.91 -4.79
C SER A 93 1.54 13.98 -3.58
N MET A 94 2.46 13.01 -3.65
CA MET A 94 2.69 12.08 -2.55
C MET A 94 3.10 12.79 -1.26
N TRP A 95 4.07 13.72 -1.33
CA TRP A 95 4.51 14.45 -0.13
C TRP A 95 3.49 15.48 0.34
N GLN A 96 2.67 16.04 -0.55
CA GLN A 96 1.54 16.91 -0.20
C GLN A 96 0.51 16.16 0.65
N ASP A 97 0.14 14.94 0.28
CA ASP A 97 -0.77 14.10 1.08
C ASP A 97 -0.18 13.80 2.46
N VAL A 98 1.12 13.50 2.54
CA VAL A 98 1.80 13.22 3.81
C VAL A 98 1.78 14.44 4.72
N VAL A 99 2.09 15.65 4.21
CA VAL A 99 2.06 16.86 5.05
C VAL A 99 0.63 17.26 5.43
N ALA A 100 -0.37 16.96 4.61
CA ALA A 100 -1.78 17.18 4.94
C ALA A 100 -2.25 16.29 6.10
N GLN A 101 -1.83 15.01 6.12
CA GLN A 101 -2.16 14.08 7.20
C GLN A 101 -1.29 14.27 8.45
N ARG A 102 -0.05 14.73 8.28
CA ARG A 102 0.95 14.91 9.35
C ARG A 102 1.60 16.30 9.24
N PRO A 103 0.90 17.38 9.61
CA PRO A 103 1.39 18.75 9.46
C PRO A 103 2.56 19.11 10.39
N THR A 104 2.97 18.20 11.28
CA THR A 104 4.14 18.37 12.17
C THR A 104 5.34 17.52 11.76
N ASN A 105 5.31 16.88 10.59
CA ASN A 105 6.39 16.02 10.12
C ASN A 105 7.43 16.82 9.31
N ALA A 106 8.50 17.27 9.96
CA ALA A 106 9.58 18.03 9.33
C ALA A 106 10.21 17.30 8.12
N ARG A 107 10.36 15.97 8.19
CA ARG A 107 10.89 15.15 7.09
C ARG A 107 9.99 15.20 5.85
N ALA A 108 8.67 15.14 6.04
CA ALA A 108 7.72 15.22 4.93
C ALA A 108 7.79 16.58 4.22
N TYR A 109 7.91 17.68 4.97
CA TYR A 109 8.10 19.02 4.40
C TYR A 109 9.45 19.16 3.68
N CYS A 110 10.52 18.57 4.20
CA CYS A 110 11.83 18.58 3.53
C CYS A 110 11.77 17.83 2.19
N ASN A 111 11.17 16.64 2.16
CA ASN A 111 11.03 15.85 0.95
C ASN A 111 10.05 16.47 -0.06
N LEU A 112 9.01 17.17 0.42
CA LEU A 112 8.13 17.98 -0.42
C LEU A 112 8.91 19.12 -1.10
N GLY A 113 9.79 19.81 -0.36
CA GLY A 113 10.66 20.84 -0.90
C GLY A 113 11.56 20.32 -2.03
N VAL A 114 12.24 19.19 -1.79
CA VAL A 114 13.08 18.53 -2.83
C VAL A 114 12.26 18.19 -4.07
N ALA A 115 11.08 17.56 -3.88
CA ALA A 115 10.21 17.19 -5.00
C ALA A 115 9.70 18.40 -5.80
N LEU A 116 9.39 19.51 -5.12
CA LEU A 116 8.96 20.76 -5.76
C LEU A 116 10.10 21.41 -6.56
N THR A 117 11.34 21.38 -6.06
CA THR A 117 12.52 21.87 -6.79
C THR A 117 12.78 21.03 -8.03
N GLU A 118 12.63 19.70 -7.97
CA GLU A 118 12.76 18.84 -9.15
C GLU A 118 11.70 19.11 -10.23
N GLU A 119 10.52 19.60 -9.85
CA GLU A 119 9.46 20.05 -10.77
C GLU A 119 9.59 21.54 -11.19
N GLY A 120 10.65 22.25 -10.75
CA GLY A 120 10.89 23.66 -11.06
C GLY A 120 9.96 24.65 -10.31
N ARG A 121 9.30 24.20 -9.24
CA ARG A 121 8.37 24.99 -8.42
C ARG A 121 9.07 25.58 -7.19
N ASP A 122 10.15 26.34 -7.44
CA ASP A 122 11.06 26.80 -6.39
C ASP A 122 10.39 27.67 -5.31
N ASN A 123 9.41 28.49 -5.69
CA ASN A 123 8.67 29.33 -4.74
C ASN A 123 7.94 28.49 -3.69
N GLU A 124 7.31 27.39 -4.09
CA GLU A 124 6.61 26.49 -3.18
C GLU A 124 7.60 25.62 -2.39
N ALA A 125 8.72 25.24 -3.01
CA ALA A 125 9.80 24.51 -2.36
C ALA A 125 10.36 25.29 -1.16
N VAL A 126 10.59 26.60 -1.32
CA VAL A 126 11.08 27.48 -0.25
C VAL A 126 10.09 27.52 0.93
N VAL A 127 8.78 27.56 0.65
CA VAL A 127 7.75 27.53 1.70
C VAL A 127 7.77 26.20 2.45
N ALA A 128 7.87 25.07 1.72
CA ALA A 128 7.95 23.75 2.34
C ALA A 128 9.23 23.57 3.18
N CYS A 129 10.39 23.97 2.65
CA CYS A 129 11.67 23.93 3.37
C CYS A 129 11.66 24.82 4.62
N ARG A 130 11.07 26.03 4.55
CA ARG A 130 10.90 26.89 5.71
C ARG A 130 10.07 26.21 6.79
N LYS A 131 8.99 25.54 6.39
CA LYS A 131 8.15 24.80 7.34
C LYS A 131 8.88 23.62 7.98
N ALA A 132 9.73 22.92 7.21
CA ALA A 132 10.59 21.87 7.75
C ALA A 132 11.56 22.43 8.82
N VAL A 133 12.18 23.59 8.56
CA VAL A 133 13.09 24.26 9.51
C VAL A 133 12.35 24.73 10.77
N GLU A 134 11.14 25.28 10.62
CA GLU A 134 10.31 25.67 11.78
C GLU A 134 9.96 24.48 12.68
N LEU A 135 9.70 23.31 12.08
CA LEU A 135 9.28 22.11 12.81
C LEU A 135 10.46 21.39 13.46
N ASP A 136 11.59 21.27 12.77
CA ASP A 136 12.81 20.68 13.31
C ASP A 136 14.07 21.30 12.64
N PRO A 137 14.66 22.33 13.27
CA PRO A 137 15.88 22.96 12.77
C PRO A 137 17.07 21.98 12.71
N THR A 138 17.12 21.00 13.61
CA THR A 138 18.25 20.07 13.71
C THR A 138 18.22 19.03 12.60
N PHE A 139 17.03 18.54 12.25
CA PHE A 139 16.81 17.60 11.16
C PHE A 139 17.27 18.17 9.82
N VAL A 140 16.87 19.41 9.51
CA VAL A 140 17.24 20.07 8.25
C VAL A 140 18.76 20.31 8.18
N SER A 141 19.37 20.76 9.28
CA SER A 141 20.82 20.99 9.33
C SER A 141 21.66 19.73 9.11
N GLY A 142 21.16 18.56 9.54
CA GLY A 142 21.80 17.26 9.31
C GLY A 142 21.72 16.80 7.86
N HIS A 143 20.59 17.03 7.19
CA HIS A 143 20.41 16.65 5.80
C HIS A 143 21.19 17.54 4.82
N PHE A 144 21.21 18.86 5.03
CA PHE A 144 21.97 19.78 4.17
C PHE A 144 23.49 19.70 4.35
N ARG A 145 23.99 19.08 5.42
CA ARG A 145 25.43 18.82 5.61
C ARG A 145 25.89 17.51 4.98
N LEU A 146 24.96 16.67 4.54
CA LEU A 146 25.23 15.33 3.99
C LEU A 146 24.88 15.20 2.49
N GLY A 147 24.25 16.22 1.89
CA GLY A 147 24.04 16.33 0.44
C GLY A 147 25.01 17.35 -0.16
#